data_AF-A0A949AT16-F1
#
_entry.id   AF-A0A949AT16-F1
#
_cell.length_a   1.000
_cell.length_b   1.000
_cell.length_c   1.000
_cell.angle_alpha   90.00
_cell.angle_beta   90.00
_cell.angle_gamma   90.00
#
_symmetry.space_group_name_H-M   'P 1'
#
loop_
_entity.id
_entity.type
_entity.pdbx_description
1 polymer ?
#
loop_
_entity_poly.entity_id
_entity_poly.type
_entity_poly.pdbx_seq_one_letter_code
_entity_poly.pdbx_strand_id
1 'polypeptide(L)'
;MVPQRGDVTTERAASLIAQAQALADRLIAEAETRSEAARAEALVQQELSQRHAEQARQEKAAAQAAATQAATLLERARADAAVILGDAAAQAAMLTTSADQTAAELSERARASAESLEAQSRADAEAMVAAALAEANRVSGEANAAAQASKASLEKQRAKAEAQSTRLVEQAGVDALALRATADALVQQQREGFDKECARIREVLAVEQGQARQAIREADQQAAEEREAAAAESRLRAEEQYVAAAAHLAWTEQSMAELRATTEAELSDLRAKHNDSLAQQRAAAEEQTRALAAAGDEQVRQIVAEAEVAAAGIKSEAEQLLVDAKQAAAELRRNAQNAAAEMRDQAEKAAAALLESARLRLAEAESGSRLVRERTVATIEAMQRDAHEQAKATRAEATEALLKARADAQEVRAKSHEVTERARAEVETLARRRDDINEQLGRLSGVIEALAVPGAAQIDHKPNREESERDAAHS
;
A
#
# COMPACT_ATOMS: atom_id res chain seq x y z
N MET A 1 31.13 24.14 -164.64
CA MET A 1 30.52 22.91 -164.12
C MET A 1 31.16 22.57 -162.78
N VAL A 2 30.39 22.01 -161.83
CA VAL A 2 30.82 21.32 -160.59
C VAL A 2 31.67 22.15 -159.57
N PRO A 3 31.20 22.33 -158.32
CA PRO A 3 31.97 22.90 -157.20
C PRO A 3 32.67 21.80 -156.37
N GLN A 4 33.47 22.15 -155.34
CA GLN A 4 33.66 21.30 -154.15
C GLN A 4 34.34 21.94 -152.91
N ARG A 5 33.72 21.75 -151.73
CA ARG A 5 34.36 21.40 -150.43
C ARG A 5 35.33 22.38 -149.73
N GLY A 6 35.00 23.67 -149.65
CA GLY A 6 35.64 24.62 -148.72
C GLY A 6 34.90 24.82 -147.38
N ASP A 7 33.67 25.37 -147.44
CA ASP A 7 33.05 26.10 -146.32
C ASP A 7 32.32 25.30 -145.22
N VAL A 8 31.93 24.04 -145.46
CA VAL A 8 30.99 23.34 -144.55
C VAL A 8 31.62 22.94 -143.21
N THR A 9 32.95 22.97 -143.11
CA THR A 9 33.71 22.66 -141.89
C THR A 9 33.86 23.85 -140.94
N THR A 10 33.90 25.09 -141.44
CA THR A 10 34.10 26.30 -140.61
C THR A 10 32.84 26.68 -139.83
N GLU A 11 31.67 26.67 -140.46
CA GLU A 11 30.40 26.94 -139.75
C GLU A 11 30.11 25.90 -138.67
N ARG A 12 30.37 24.61 -138.95
CA ARG A 12 30.19 23.54 -137.96
C ARG A 12 31.16 23.64 -136.80
N ALA A 13 32.41 24.05 -137.03
CA ALA A 13 33.37 24.33 -135.96
C ALA A 13 32.90 25.52 -135.10
N ALA A 14 32.46 26.62 -135.72
CA ALA A 14 31.94 27.79 -135.00
C ALA A 14 30.69 27.46 -134.17
N SER A 15 29.75 26.68 -134.71
CA SER A 15 28.56 26.23 -133.99
C SER A 15 28.89 25.29 -132.81
N LEU A 16 29.91 24.44 -132.94
CA LEU A 16 30.38 23.58 -131.84
C LEU A 16 31.10 24.37 -130.75
N ILE A 17 31.92 25.37 -131.13
CA ILE A 17 32.58 26.27 -130.18
C ILE A 17 31.52 27.07 -129.40
N ALA A 18 30.52 27.64 -130.07
CA ALA A 18 29.43 28.37 -129.42
C ALA A 18 28.60 27.49 -128.48
N GLN A 19 28.31 26.22 -128.86
CA GLN A 19 27.64 25.27 -127.97
C GLN A 19 28.52 24.84 -126.79
N ALA A 20 29.83 24.66 -126.99
CA ALA A 20 30.77 24.32 -125.92
C ALA A 20 30.94 25.47 -124.92
N GLN A 21 30.98 26.73 -125.39
CA GLN A 21 30.97 27.91 -124.52
C GLN A 21 29.65 28.02 -123.75
N ALA A 22 28.50 27.93 -124.42
CA ALA A 22 27.20 27.95 -123.75
C ALA A 22 27.00 26.80 -122.73
N LEU A 23 27.67 25.65 -122.94
CA LEU A 23 27.72 24.56 -121.97
C LEU A 23 28.66 24.87 -120.80
N ALA A 24 29.84 25.44 -121.06
CA ALA A 24 30.81 25.84 -120.04
C ALA A 24 30.26 26.95 -119.14
N ASP A 25 29.68 28.00 -119.72
CA ASP A 25 29.04 29.12 -118.99
C ASP A 25 27.90 28.60 -118.11
N ARG A 26 27.13 27.61 -118.60
CA ARG A 26 26.08 26.94 -117.83
C ARG A 26 26.63 26.08 -116.70
N LEU A 27 27.72 25.35 -116.92
CA LEU A 27 28.38 24.55 -115.88
C LEU A 27 29.05 25.43 -114.82
N ILE A 28 29.57 26.61 -115.20
CA ILE A 28 30.05 27.63 -114.25
C ILE A 28 28.89 28.16 -113.41
N ALA A 29 27.78 28.58 -114.04
CA ALA A 29 26.60 29.06 -113.31
C ALA A 29 25.97 27.99 -112.39
N GLU A 30 25.97 26.71 -112.81
CA GLU A 30 25.54 25.59 -111.96
C GLU A 30 26.55 25.27 -110.84
N ALA A 31 27.85 25.48 -111.04
CA ALA A 31 28.86 25.33 -109.99
C ALA A 31 28.81 26.49 -108.97
N GLU A 32 28.62 27.71 -109.43
CA GLU A 32 28.44 28.90 -108.59
C GLU A 32 27.18 28.78 -107.73
N THR A 33 26.02 28.47 -108.32
CA THR A 33 24.78 28.27 -107.55
C THR A 33 24.85 27.08 -106.58
N ARG A 34 25.56 25.98 -106.91
CA ARG A 34 25.83 24.89 -105.95
C ARG A 34 26.79 25.30 -104.83
N SER A 35 27.79 26.15 -105.12
CA SER A 35 28.71 26.72 -104.12
C SER A 35 27.99 27.68 -103.17
N GLU A 36 27.11 28.54 -103.69
CA GLU A 36 26.25 29.42 -102.89
C GLU A 36 25.26 28.64 -102.03
N ALA A 37 24.61 27.61 -102.59
CA ALA A 37 23.74 26.71 -101.83
C ALA A 37 24.49 26.01 -100.68
N ALA A 38 25.68 25.44 -100.94
CA ALA A 38 26.51 24.80 -99.92
C ALA A 38 26.98 25.78 -98.83
N ARG A 39 27.28 27.04 -99.18
CA ARG A 39 27.59 28.11 -98.22
C ARG A 39 26.38 28.50 -97.37
N ALA A 40 25.19 28.59 -97.97
CA ALA A 40 23.95 28.86 -97.25
C ALA A 40 23.59 27.72 -96.29
N GLU A 41 23.71 26.46 -96.73
CA GLU A 41 23.52 25.28 -95.85
C GLU A 41 24.54 25.26 -94.70
N ALA A 42 25.81 25.56 -94.96
CA ALA A 42 26.84 25.63 -93.92
C ALA A 42 26.54 26.72 -92.87
N LEU A 43 26.08 27.91 -93.29
CA LEU A 43 25.64 28.97 -92.38
C LEU A 43 24.43 28.54 -91.53
N VAL A 44 23.43 27.89 -92.14
CA VAL A 44 22.26 27.37 -91.40
C VAL A 44 22.65 26.28 -90.40
N GLN A 45 23.55 25.37 -90.76
CA GLN A 45 24.09 24.37 -89.81
C GLN A 45 24.89 25.04 -88.69
N GLN A 46 25.64 26.10 -88.99
CA GLN A 46 26.39 26.88 -87.99
C GLN A 46 25.44 27.57 -87.00
N GLU A 47 24.40 28.28 -87.46
CA GLU A 47 23.37 28.87 -86.60
C GLU A 47 22.68 27.84 -85.71
N LEU A 48 22.29 26.69 -86.27
CA LEU A 48 21.66 25.62 -85.50
C LEU A 48 22.60 25.06 -84.43
N SER A 49 23.89 24.88 -84.74
CA SER A 49 24.89 24.44 -83.76
C SER A 49 25.10 25.46 -82.62
N GLN A 50 25.07 26.76 -82.92
CA GLN A 50 25.17 27.83 -81.93
C GLN A 50 23.92 27.87 -81.03
N ARG A 51 22.72 27.81 -81.62
CA ARG A 51 21.45 27.76 -80.86
C ARG A 51 21.40 26.57 -79.92
N HIS A 52 21.83 25.38 -80.35
CA HIS A 52 21.88 24.20 -79.48
C HIS A 52 22.97 24.32 -78.39
N ALA A 53 24.12 24.93 -78.67
CA ALA A 53 25.15 25.18 -77.65
C ALA A 53 24.70 26.21 -76.59
N GLU A 54 23.90 27.22 -76.98
CA GLU A 54 23.30 28.18 -76.05
C GLU A 54 22.14 27.57 -75.26
N GLN A 55 21.29 26.75 -75.87
CA GLN A 55 20.26 25.96 -75.16
C GLN A 55 20.89 25.07 -74.08
N ALA A 56 21.92 24.29 -74.43
CA ALA A 56 22.62 23.43 -73.46
C ALA A 56 23.31 24.23 -72.33
N ARG A 57 23.78 25.46 -72.59
CA ARG A 57 24.27 26.37 -71.55
C ARG A 57 23.16 26.88 -70.64
N GLN A 58 22.00 27.25 -71.21
CA GLN A 58 20.84 27.73 -70.44
C GLN A 58 20.26 26.62 -69.57
N GLU A 59 20.08 25.41 -70.10
CA GLU A 59 19.63 24.23 -69.35
C GLU A 59 20.61 23.87 -68.22
N LYS A 60 21.92 23.88 -68.49
CA LYS A 60 22.94 23.66 -67.44
C LYS A 60 22.89 24.72 -66.34
N ALA A 61 22.74 26.00 -66.71
CA ALA A 61 22.62 27.09 -65.73
C ALA A 61 21.33 26.97 -64.91
N ALA A 62 20.20 26.62 -65.53
CA ALA A 62 18.93 26.37 -64.85
C ALA A 62 19.02 25.17 -63.88
N ALA A 63 19.66 24.07 -64.28
CA ALA A 63 19.91 22.91 -63.42
C ALA A 63 20.81 23.25 -62.23
N GLN A 64 21.85 24.06 -62.43
CA GLN A 64 22.72 24.55 -61.34
C GLN A 64 21.97 25.49 -60.37
N ALA A 65 21.12 26.37 -60.89
CA ALA A 65 20.27 27.24 -60.07
C ALA A 65 19.26 26.43 -59.25
N ALA A 66 18.58 25.46 -59.87
CA ALA A 66 17.64 24.56 -59.20
C ALA A 66 18.31 23.69 -58.13
N ALA A 67 19.51 23.15 -58.39
CA ALA A 67 20.29 22.42 -57.40
C ALA A 67 20.70 23.30 -56.20
N THR A 68 21.03 24.57 -56.44
CA THR A 68 21.37 25.54 -55.38
C THR A 68 20.15 25.93 -54.54
N GLN A 69 18.98 26.09 -55.18
CA GLN A 69 17.71 26.30 -54.48
C GLN A 69 17.30 25.07 -53.67
N ALA A 70 17.45 23.86 -54.22
CA ALA A 70 17.19 22.62 -53.49
C ALA A 70 18.11 22.46 -52.26
N ALA A 71 19.41 22.77 -52.38
CA ALA A 71 20.35 22.72 -51.27
C ALA A 71 20.01 23.73 -50.16
N THR A 72 19.65 24.97 -50.52
CA THR A 72 19.26 26.00 -49.54
C THR A 72 17.92 25.73 -48.87
N LEU A 73 16.94 25.18 -49.59
CA LEU A 73 15.68 24.68 -49.00
C LEU A 73 15.93 23.50 -48.05
N LEU A 74 16.85 22.59 -48.39
CA LEU A 74 17.15 21.41 -47.58
C LEU A 74 17.90 21.78 -46.29
N GLU A 75 18.84 22.71 -46.33
CA GLU A 75 19.45 23.24 -45.09
C GLU A 75 18.47 24.08 -44.26
N ARG A 76 17.56 24.83 -44.88
CA ARG A 76 16.48 25.49 -44.13
C ARG A 76 15.59 24.47 -43.42
N ALA A 77 15.17 23.41 -44.11
CA ALA A 77 14.39 22.34 -43.51
C ALA A 77 15.15 21.59 -42.39
N ARG A 78 16.47 21.45 -42.50
CA ARG A 78 17.33 20.92 -41.42
C ARG A 78 17.37 21.85 -40.20
N ALA A 79 17.52 23.15 -40.40
CA ALA A 79 17.50 24.14 -39.33
C ALA A 79 16.13 24.20 -38.64
N ASP A 80 15.04 24.27 -39.42
CA ASP A 80 13.67 24.29 -38.91
C ASP A 80 13.36 23.00 -38.12
N ALA A 81 13.79 21.83 -38.61
CA ALA A 81 13.65 20.55 -37.90
C ALA A 81 14.51 20.48 -36.62
N ALA A 82 15.72 21.04 -36.62
CA ALA A 82 16.58 21.10 -35.43
C ALA A 82 15.99 21.99 -34.33
N VAL A 83 15.35 23.11 -34.71
CA VAL A 83 14.59 23.97 -33.77
C VAL A 83 13.41 23.20 -33.19
N ILE A 84 12.57 22.57 -34.02
CA ILE A 84 11.40 21.80 -33.56
C ILE A 84 11.82 20.65 -32.62
N LEU A 85 12.93 19.96 -32.91
CA LEU A 85 13.46 18.91 -32.03
C LEU A 85 14.04 19.47 -30.73
N GLY A 86 14.66 20.65 -30.76
CA GLY A 86 15.12 21.37 -29.58
C GLY A 86 13.98 21.80 -28.67
N ASP A 87 12.94 22.41 -29.23
CA ASP A 87 11.73 22.84 -28.52
C ASP A 87 10.98 21.63 -27.93
N ALA A 88 10.84 20.53 -28.69
CA ALA A 88 10.23 19.30 -28.20
C ALA A 88 11.04 18.66 -27.06
N ALA A 89 12.37 18.69 -27.13
CA ALA A 89 13.24 18.21 -26.05
C ALA A 89 13.15 19.11 -24.80
N ALA A 90 13.07 20.43 -24.96
CA ALA A 90 12.87 21.37 -23.86
C ALA A 90 11.49 21.22 -23.19
N GLN A 91 10.44 21.02 -23.99
CA GLN A 91 9.09 20.71 -23.49
C GLN A 91 9.05 19.37 -22.76
N ALA A 92 9.69 18.33 -23.29
CA ALA A 92 9.81 17.04 -22.61
C ALA A 92 10.58 17.17 -21.28
N ALA A 93 11.68 17.92 -21.23
CA ALA A 93 12.43 18.18 -20.01
C ALA A 93 11.61 18.96 -18.96
N MET A 94 10.83 19.96 -19.37
CA MET A 94 9.91 20.69 -18.49
C MET A 94 8.79 19.80 -17.96
N LEU A 95 8.21 18.93 -18.80
CA LEU A 95 7.17 17.97 -18.40
C LEU A 95 7.72 16.94 -17.40
N THR A 96 8.92 16.38 -17.63
CA THR A 96 9.59 15.48 -16.69
C THR A 96 9.86 16.19 -15.36
N THR A 97 10.46 17.39 -15.40
CA THR A 97 10.76 18.17 -14.18
C THR A 97 9.48 18.50 -13.38
N SER A 98 8.39 18.84 -14.08
CA SER A 98 7.09 19.11 -13.45
C SER A 98 6.44 17.84 -12.88
N ALA A 99 6.59 16.71 -13.54
CA ALA A 99 6.14 15.41 -13.04
C ALA A 99 6.93 14.98 -11.79
N ASP A 100 8.26 15.13 -11.80
CA ASP A 100 9.14 14.83 -10.66
C ASP A 100 8.80 15.73 -9.46
N GLN A 101 8.59 17.04 -9.68
CA GLN A 101 8.14 17.97 -8.64
C GLN A 101 6.77 17.58 -8.09
N THR A 102 5.82 17.23 -8.95
CA THR A 102 4.47 16.79 -8.53
C THR A 102 4.52 15.47 -7.75
N ALA A 103 5.37 14.53 -8.15
CA ALA A 103 5.58 13.26 -7.46
C ALA A 103 6.24 13.46 -6.09
N ALA A 104 7.23 14.35 -5.99
CA ALA A 104 7.85 14.75 -4.73
C ALA A 104 6.84 15.42 -3.79
N GLU A 105 6.06 16.41 -4.27
CA GLU A 105 5.00 17.05 -3.49
C GLU A 105 3.93 16.06 -3.01
N LEU A 106 3.48 15.13 -3.87
CA LEU A 106 2.52 14.10 -3.47
C LEU A 106 3.12 13.13 -2.43
N SER A 107 4.41 12.80 -2.54
CA SER A 107 5.12 11.95 -1.57
C SER A 107 5.25 12.64 -0.21
N GLU A 108 5.61 13.93 -0.17
CA GLU A 108 5.71 14.69 1.08
C GLU A 108 4.33 14.92 1.72
N ARG A 109 3.29 15.21 0.92
CA ARG A 109 1.90 15.28 1.44
C ARG A 109 1.43 13.93 1.99
N ALA A 110 1.79 12.81 1.36
CA ALA A 110 1.47 11.48 1.86
C ALA A 110 2.20 11.16 3.17
N ARG A 111 3.49 11.51 3.29
CA ARG A 111 4.28 11.40 4.53
C ARG A 111 3.66 12.23 5.66
N ALA A 112 3.44 13.52 5.45
CA ALA A 112 2.83 14.39 6.45
C ALA A 112 1.42 13.93 6.86
N SER A 113 0.63 13.39 5.93
CA SER A 113 -0.68 12.80 6.25
C SER A 113 -0.58 11.49 7.04
N ALA A 114 0.46 10.68 6.82
CA ALA A 114 0.70 9.46 7.59
C ALA A 114 1.19 9.80 9.01
N GLU A 115 2.17 10.69 9.13
CA GLU A 115 2.67 11.20 10.42
C GLU A 115 1.55 11.84 11.25
N SER A 116 0.68 12.64 10.63
CA SER A 116 -0.49 13.22 11.30
C SER A 116 -1.50 12.15 11.76
N LEU A 117 -1.68 11.07 10.99
CA LEU A 117 -2.59 9.98 11.34
C LEU A 117 -2.02 9.09 12.46
N GLU A 118 -0.71 8.82 12.46
CA GLU A 118 -0.03 8.13 13.56
C GLU A 118 -0.06 8.97 14.84
N ALA A 119 0.24 10.27 14.75
CA ALA A 119 0.18 11.19 15.89
C ALA A 119 -1.23 11.28 16.48
N GLN A 120 -2.27 11.36 15.64
CA GLN A 120 -3.66 11.35 16.10
C GLN A 120 -4.05 10.00 16.72
N SER A 121 -3.75 8.88 16.04
CA SER A 121 -4.05 7.53 16.55
C SER A 121 -3.38 7.25 17.89
N ARG A 122 -2.17 7.79 18.08
CA ARG A 122 -1.42 7.73 19.34
C ARG A 122 -2.05 8.60 20.42
N ALA A 123 -2.44 9.84 20.10
CA ALA A 123 -3.13 10.73 21.04
C ALA A 123 -4.47 10.14 21.51
N ASP A 124 -5.23 9.55 20.59
CA ASP A 124 -6.49 8.85 20.90
C ASP A 124 -6.23 7.63 21.80
N ALA A 125 -5.17 6.84 21.54
CA ALA A 125 -4.78 5.71 22.37
C ALA A 125 -4.32 6.14 23.79
N GLU A 126 -3.50 7.18 23.90
CA GLU A 126 -3.05 7.75 25.18
C GLU A 126 -4.23 8.33 25.97
N ALA A 127 -5.20 8.98 25.29
CA ALA A 127 -6.44 9.46 25.90
C ALA A 127 -7.36 8.32 26.38
N MET A 128 -7.51 7.23 25.60
CA MET A 128 -8.26 6.04 26.03
C MET A 128 -7.65 5.39 27.27
N VAL A 129 -6.32 5.28 27.35
CA VAL A 129 -5.62 4.74 28.53
C VAL A 129 -5.77 5.68 29.73
N ALA A 130 -5.64 7.00 29.54
CA ALA A 130 -5.85 7.98 30.61
C ALA A 130 -7.29 7.94 31.16
N ALA A 131 -8.30 7.82 30.30
CA ALA A 131 -9.70 7.69 30.70
C ALA A 131 -9.97 6.38 31.47
N ALA A 132 -9.42 5.25 31.00
CA ALA A 132 -9.54 3.96 31.69
C ALA A 132 -8.87 3.96 33.08
N LEU A 133 -7.71 4.61 33.21
CA LEU A 133 -7.03 4.78 34.49
C LEU A 133 -7.79 5.73 35.44
N ALA A 134 -8.36 6.82 34.93
CA ALA A 134 -9.19 7.74 35.71
C ALA A 134 -10.44 7.03 36.27
N GLU A 135 -11.12 6.24 35.43
CA GLU A 135 -12.29 5.46 35.84
C GLU A 135 -11.93 4.34 36.84
N ALA A 136 -10.83 3.61 36.62
CA ALA A 136 -10.35 2.61 37.58
C ALA A 136 -10.02 3.23 38.95
N ASN A 137 -9.37 4.40 38.96
CA ASN A 137 -9.09 5.16 40.19
C ASN A 137 -10.36 5.66 40.88
N ARG A 138 -11.36 6.14 40.11
CA ARG A 138 -12.67 6.56 40.64
C ARG A 138 -13.38 5.40 41.35
N VAL A 139 -13.51 4.27 40.66
CA VAL A 139 -14.21 3.07 41.17
C VAL A 139 -13.47 2.47 42.38
N SER A 140 -12.13 2.42 42.35
CA SER A 140 -11.33 1.96 43.50
C SER A 140 -11.45 2.91 44.71
N GLY A 141 -11.47 4.22 44.47
CA GLY A 141 -11.71 5.24 45.48
C GLY A 141 -13.10 5.13 46.14
N GLU A 142 -14.14 4.94 45.34
CA GLU A 142 -15.52 4.72 45.81
C GLU A 142 -15.66 3.42 46.61
N ALA A 143 -15.06 2.32 46.14
CA ALA A 143 -15.06 1.04 46.85
C ALA A 143 -14.32 1.12 48.19
N ASN A 144 -13.18 1.81 48.26
CA ASN A 144 -12.45 2.06 49.50
C ASN A 144 -13.25 2.97 50.45
N ALA A 145 -13.85 4.05 49.96
CA ALA A 145 -14.70 4.94 50.76
C ALA A 145 -15.90 4.19 51.37
N ALA A 146 -16.57 3.33 50.59
CA ALA A 146 -17.64 2.47 51.07
C ALA A 146 -17.16 1.45 52.12
N ALA A 147 -15.96 0.88 51.95
CA ALA A 147 -15.35 -0.01 52.93
C ALA A 147 -15.01 0.69 54.26
N GLN A 148 -14.51 1.93 54.22
CA GLN A 148 -14.26 2.73 55.43
C GLN A 148 -15.58 3.13 56.13
N ALA A 149 -16.60 3.53 55.37
CA ALA A 149 -17.92 3.86 55.92
C ALA A 149 -18.59 2.62 56.58
N SER A 150 -18.47 1.45 55.95
CA SER A 150 -18.88 0.18 56.55
C SER A 150 -18.12 -0.09 57.86
N LYS A 151 -16.77 -0.01 57.84
CA LYS A 151 -15.91 -0.19 59.03
C LYS A 151 -16.28 0.71 60.20
N ALA A 152 -16.52 2.00 59.95
CA ALA A 152 -16.96 2.96 60.98
C ALA A 152 -18.35 2.61 61.55
N SER A 153 -19.25 2.05 60.74
CA SER A 153 -20.53 1.51 61.21
C SER A 153 -20.33 0.32 62.15
N LEU A 154 -19.36 -0.57 61.87
CA LEU A 154 -19.03 -1.70 62.76
C LEU A 154 -18.57 -1.22 64.13
N GLU A 155 -17.66 -0.25 64.15
CA GLU A 155 -17.08 0.27 65.39
C GLU A 155 -18.15 0.95 66.25
N LYS A 156 -19.08 1.69 65.62
CA LYS A 156 -20.26 2.26 66.28
C LYS A 156 -21.24 1.21 66.78
N GLN A 157 -21.53 0.16 66.01
CA GLN A 157 -22.43 -0.93 66.42
C GLN A 157 -21.84 -1.78 67.54
N ARG A 158 -20.53 -2.10 67.47
CA ARG A 158 -19.78 -2.78 68.52
C ARG A 158 -19.77 -1.97 69.81
N ALA A 159 -19.47 -0.68 69.76
CA ALA A 159 -19.49 0.18 70.95
C ALA A 159 -20.89 0.24 71.61
N LYS A 160 -21.96 0.24 70.80
CA LYS A 160 -23.34 0.13 71.30
C LYS A 160 -23.60 -1.24 71.94
N ALA A 161 -23.19 -2.33 71.31
CA ALA A 161 -23.32 -3.70 71.80
C ALA A 161 -22.61 -3.90 73.14
N GLU A 162 -21.36 -3.43 73.23
CA GLU A 162 -20.51 -3.51 74.42
C GLU A 162 -21.15 -2.72 75.59
N ALA A 163 -21.64 -1.51 75.32
CA ALA A 163 -22.40 -0.72 76.31
C ALA A 163 -23.75 -1.34 76.71
N GLN A 164 -24.43 -2.07 75.83
CA GLN A 164 -25.63 -2.83 76.18
C GLN A 164 -25.30 -4.06 77.04
N SER A 165 -24.24 -4.80 76.70
CA SER A 165 -23.77 -5.96 77.46
C SER A 165 -23.37 -5.58 78.89
N THR A 166 -22.62 -4.49 79.07
CA THR A 166 -22.25 -3.99 80.41
C THR A 166 -23.49 -3.68 81.26
N ARG A 167 -24.49 -2.99 80.69
CA ARG A 167 -25.75 -2.69 81.39
C ARG A 167 -26.53 -3.94 81.78
N LEU A 168 -26.58 -4.95 80.93
CA LEU A 168 -27.25 -6.23 81.24
C LEU A 168 -26.52 -6.98 82.37
N VAL A 169 -25.18 -6.95 82.40
CA VAL A 169 -24.38 -7.52 83.49
C VAL A 169 -24.56 -6.74 84.80
N GLU A 170 -24.62 -5.41 84.75
CA GLU A 170 -24.91 -4.55 85.91
C GLU A 170 -26.33 -4.84 86.47
N GLN A 171 -27.33 -4.93 85.59
CA GLN A 171 -28.72 -5.26 85.96
C GLN A 171 -28.82 -6.67 86.57
N ALA A 172 -28.27 -7.69 85.92
CA ALA A 172 -28.24 -9.05 86.46
C ALA A 172 -27.48 -9.14 87.80
N GLY A 173 -26.45 -8.32 88.01
CA GLY A 173 -25.77 -8.19 89.30
C GLY A 173 -26.66 -7.61 90.40
N VAL A 174 -27.43 -6.56 90.09
CA VAL A 174 -28.42 -5.98 91.02
C VAL A 174 -29.54 -6.98 91.34
N ASP A 175 -30.08 -7.66 90.31
CA ASP A 175 -31.15 -8.65 90.47
C ASP A 175 -30.68 -9.88 91.27
N ALA A 176 -29.44 -10.35 91.06
CA ALA A 176 -28.86 -11.43 91.84
C ALA A 176 -28.64 -11.05 93.31
N LEU A 177 -28.27 -9.79 93.59
CA LEU A 177 -28.18 -9.27 94.97
C LEU A 177 -29.57 -9.16 95.62
N ALA A 178 -30.60 -8.73 94.89
CA ALA A 178 -31.98 -8.66 95.38
C ALA A 178 -32.58 -10.06 95.63
N LEU A 179 -32.34 -11.02 94.73
CA LEU A 179 -32.75 -12.42 94.89
C LEU A 179 -32.05 -13.07 96.08
N ARG A 180 -30.76 -12.79 96.27
CA ARG A 180 -30.02 -13.25 97.45
C ARG A 180 -30.58 -12.65 98.74
N ALA A 181 -30.81 -11.35 98.79
CA ALA A 181 -31.36 -10.69 99.98
C ALA A 181 -32.76 -11.21 100.37
N THR A 182 -33.61 -11.49 99.37
CA THR A 182 -34.94 -12.08 99.61
C THR A 182 -34.87 -13.55 100.01
N ALA A 183 -33.95 -14.34 99.45
CA ALA A 183 -33.69 -15.71 99.88
C ALA A 183 -33.12 -15.79 101.31
N ASP A 184 -32.13 -14.95 101.65
CA ASP A 184 -31.57 -14.84 102.99
C ASP A 184 -32.65 -14.43 104.01
N ALA A 185 -33.53 -13.46 103.66
CA ALA A 185 -34.67 -13.08 104.50
C ALA A 185 -35.68 -14.22 104.71
N LEU A 186 -36.02 -14.98 103.66
CA LEU A 186 -36.91 -16.14 103.77
C LEU A 186 -36.29 -17.24 104.65
N VAL A 187 -34.98 -17.49 104.54
CA VAL A 187 -34.28 -18.46 105.40
C VAL A 187 -34.31 -18.03 106.87
N GLN A 188 -34.15 -16.74 107.18
CA GLN A 188 -34.29 -16.26 108.56
C GLN A 188 -35.74 -16.39 109.06
N GLN A 189 -36.75 -16.05 108.23
CA GLN A 189 -38.16 -16.23 108.58
C GLN A 189 -38.50 -17.70 108.88
N GLN A 190 -37.99 -18.63 108.07
CA GLN A 190 -38.17 -20.08 108.29
C GLN A 190 -37.45 -20.57 109.54
N ARG A 191 -36.26 -20.06 109.85
CA ARG A 191 -35.55 -20.35 111.12
C ARG A 191 -36.33 -19.85 112.33
N GLU A 192 -36.78 -18.60 112.31
CA GLU A 192 -37.62 -18.04 113.37
C GLU A 192 -38.92 -18.85 113.56
N GLY A 193 -39.55 -19.29 112.47
CA GLY A 193 -40.73 -20.16 112.52
C GLY A 193 -40.41 -21.52 113.15
N PHE A 194 -39.31 -22.14 112.73
CA PHE A 194 -38.84 -23.42 113.25
C PHE A 194 -38.42 -23.34 114.72
N ASP A 195 -37.79 -22.25 115.17
CA ASP A 195 -37.41 -22.04 116.57
C ASP A 195 -38.64 -21.82 117.45
N LYS A 196 -39.65 -21.07 116.98
CA LYS A 196 -40.96 -20.91 117.65
C LYS A 196 -41.69 -22.25 117.76
N GLU A 197 -41.69 -23.04 116.69
CA GLU A 197 -42.30 -24.37 116.68
C GLU A 197 -41.52 -25.38 117.53
N CYS A 198 -40.19 -25.33 117.55
CA CYS A 198 -39.36 -26.12 118.47
C CYS A 198 -39.58 -25.73 119.93
N ALA A 199 -39.80 -24.45 120.24
CA ALA A 199 -40.18 -24.02 121.58
C ALA A 199 -41.55 -24.60 121.97
N ARG A 200 -42.55 -24.48 121.09
CA ARG A 200 -43.90 -25.07 121.28
C ARG A 200 -43.85 -26.58 121.46
N ILE A 201 -43.09 -27.29 120.64
CA ILE A 201 -42.90 -28.75 120.72
C ILE A 201 -42.17 -29.13 122.00
N ARG A 202 -41.16 -28.37 122.45
CA ARG A 202 -40.50 -28.60 123.76
C ARG A 202 -41.43 -28.36 124.95
N GLU A 203 -42.33 -27.39 124.86
CA GLU A 203 -43.34 -27.13 125.89
C GLU A 203 -44.37 -28.27 125.95
N VAL A 204 -44.89 -28.72 124.81
CA VAL A 204 -45.75 -29.91 124.71
C VAL A 204 -45.03 -31.15 125.23
N LEU A 205 -43.78 -31.40 124.81
CA LEU A 205 -42.97 -32.52 125.32
C LEU A 205 -42.64 -32.39 126.82
N ALA A 206 -42.58 -31.19 127.40
CA ALA A 206 -42.42 -31.03 128.84
C ALA A 206 -43.70 -31.40 129.60
N VAL A 207 -44.88 -31.07 129.05
CA VAL A 207 -46.19 -31.50 129.58
C VAL A 207 -46.38 -33.00 129.41
N GLU A 208 -46.12 -33.54 128.21
CA GLU A 208 -46.19 -34.97 127.91
C GLU A 208 -45.15 -35.77 128.70
N GLN A 209 -43.92 -35.30 128.91
CA GLN A 209 -42.97 -35.96 129.82
C GLN A 209 -43.39 -35.84 131.28
N GLY A 210 -44.12 -34.79 131.67
CA GLY A 210 -44.77 -34.71 132.97
C GLY A 210 -45.81 -35.83 133.15
N GLN A 211 -46.74 -35.93 132.19
CA GLN A 211 -47.78 -36.96 132.15
C GLN A 211 -47.20 -38.37 132.00
N ALA A 212 -46.21 -38.58 131.15
CA ALA A 212 -45.54 -39.86 130.93
C ALA A 212 -44.65 -40.26 132.12
N ARG A 213 -44.03 -39.33 132.85
CA ARG A 213 -43.39 -39.65 134.15
C ARG A 213 -44.41 -40.00 135.21
N GLN A 214 -45.63 -39.49 135.14
CA GLN A 214 -46.72 -39.89 136.02
C GLN A 214 -47.23 -41.29 135.62
N ALA A 215 -47.51 -41.53 134.34
CA ALA A 215 -47.89 -42.84 133.80
C ALA A 215 -46.79 -43.91 133.99
N ILE A 216 -45.51 -43.57 133.89
CA ILE A 216 -44.39 -44.50 134.18
C ILE A 216 -44.26 -44.73 135.68
N ARG A 217 -44.56 -43.76 136.57
CA ARG A 217 -44.72 -44.09 138.00
C ARG A 217 -45.89 -45.05 138.25
N GLU A 218 -46.94 -44.96 137.43
CA GLU A 218 -48.11 -45.84 137.46
C GLU A 218 -47.89 -47.18 136.70
N ALA A 219 -46.80 -47.32 135.92
CA ALA A 219 -46.51 -48.47 135.05
C ALA A 219 -45.17 -49.19 135.29
N ASP A 220 -44.16 -48.58 135.91
CA ASP A 220 -43.12 -49.29 136.65
C ASP A 220 -43.71 -49.94 137.92
N GLN A 221 -44.84 -49.43 138.40
CA GLN A 221 -45.77 -50.15 139.28
C GLN A 221 -46.43 -51.38 138.62
N GLN A 222 -46.18 -51.66 137.32
CA GLN A 222 -46.76 -52.76 136.54
C GLN A 222 -45.76 -53.65 135.74
N ALA A 223 -44.53 -53.21 135.38
CA ALA A 223 -43.76 -53.72 134.21
C ALA A 223 -42.35 -54.38 134.43
N ALA A 224 -41.25 -53.70 133.99
CA ALA A 224 -39.78 -54.06 133.95
C ALA A 224 -39.13 -55.01 132.80
N GLU A 225 -38.57 -54.55 131.56
CA GLU A 225 -37.69 -55.24 130.39
C GLU A 225 -36.89 -54.48 129.10
N GLU A 226 -36.47 -55.06 127.87
CA GLU A 226 -35.24 -55.02 126.82
C GLU A 226 -35.13 -54.60 125.19
N ARG A 227 -33.96 -54.35 124.39
CA ARG A 227 -33.79 -54.01 122.83
C ARG A 227 -32.36 -54.14 121.97
N GLU A 228 -32.20 -54.09 120.55
CA GLU A 228 -30.89 -54.16 119.61
C GLU A 228 -30.88 -53.90 117.96
N ALA A 229 -29.76 -53.63 117.09
CA ALA A 229 -29.58 -53.62 115.50
C ALA A 229 -28.20 -53.23 114.62
N ALA A 230 -27.91 -53.58 113.26
CA ALA A 230 -26.68 -53.18 112.31
C ALA A 230 -26.58 -53.41 110.66
N ALA A 231 -25.58 -52.92 109.77
CA ALA A 231 -25.35 -53.12 108.19
C ALA A 231 -24.02 -52.58 107.31
N ALA A 232 -23.68 -52.91 105.96
CA ALA A 232 -22.49 -52.41 105.01
C ALA A 232 -22.28 -52.73 103.38
N GLU A 233 -21.24 -52.18 102.57
CA GLU A 233 -20.44 -52.52 101.21
C GLU A 233 -20.50 -51.90 99.67
N SER A 234 -19.43 -51.91 98.74
CA SER A 234 -19.30 -51.69 97.15
C SER A 234 -17.88 -51.41 96.32
N ARG A 235 -17.60 -51.61 94.94
CA ARG A 235 -16.27 -51.41 94.05
C ARG A 235 -16.17 -51.39 92.38
N LEU A 236 -15.08 -50.83 91.65
CA LEU A 236 -14.26 -51.18 90.31
C LEU A 236 -14.36 -50.63 88.73
N ARG A 237 -13.25 -50.41 87.83
CA ARG A 237 -13.07 -50.38 86.23
C ARG A 237 -11.72 -49.82 85.44
N ALA A 238 -11.31 -50.13 84.12
CA ALA A 238 -10.12 -49.56 83.21
C ALA A 238 -10.06 -49.66 81.54
N GLU A 239 -8.94 -49.35 80.72
CA GLU A 239 -8.44 -49.75 79.24
C GLU A 239 -8.09 -48.83 77.89
N GLU A 240 -7.16 -49.25 76.90
CA GLU A 240 -6.76 -49.00 75.35
C GLU A 240 -5.98 -47.77 74.60
N GLN A 241 -5.00 -47.93 73.60
CA GLN A 241 -4.34 -46.89 72.64
C GLN A 241 -3.43 -47.33 71.37
N TYR A 242 -3.44 -46.65 70.16
CA TYR A 242 -2.29 -46.29 69.21
C TYR A 242 -2.71 -45.67 67.80
N VAL A 243 -1.74 -45.26 66.95
CA VAL A 243 -1.78 -44.87 65.49
C VAL A 243 -2.29 -43.47 65.07
N ALA A 244 -1.42 -42.45 65.13
CA ALA A 244 -1.56 -41.19 64.37
C ALA A 244 -0.19 -40.55 64.08
N ALA A 245 0.23 -40.43 62.80
CA ALA A 245 1.45 -39.72 62.39
C ALA A 245 1.52 -39.48 60.86
N ALA A 246 2.14 -38.35 60.47
CA ALA A 246 2.68 -38.00 59.13
C ALA A 246 1.71 -37.90 57.92
N ALA A 247 1.87 -36.96 56.99
CA ALA A 247 2.60 -35.67 57.00
C ALA A 247 2.06 -34.75 55.89
N HIS A 248 2.09 -33.43 56.10
CA HIS A 248 1.89 -32.43 55.04
C HIS A 248 3.22 -32.05 54.36
N LEU A 249 3.13 -31.21 53.32
CA LEU A 249 4.23 -30.52 52.60
C LEU A 249 5.00 -31.34 51.54
N ALA A 250 4.45 -31.34 50.31
CA ALA A 250 5.20 -31.41 49.05
C ALA A 250 4.56 -30.52 47.97
N TRP A 251 4.05 -29.35 48.40
CA TRP A 251 3.86 -28.20 47.54
C TRP A 251 5.22 -27.79 46.96
N THR A 252 5.25 -27.30 45.71
CA THR A 252 6.44 -26.87 44.92
C THR A 252 7.39 -27.93 44.32
N GLU A 253 6.91 -29.11 43.88
CA GLU A 253 7.70 -29.98 42.96
C GLU A 253 7.01 -30.29 41.60
N GLN A 254 5.94 -29.58 41.23
CA GLN A 254 5.29 -29.76 39.91
C GLN A 254 5.44 -28.57 38.95
N SER A 255 6.56 -27.84 39.05
CA SER A 255 7.03 -26.90 38.02
C SER A 255 8.01 -27.54 37.02
N MET A 256 8.16 -28.88 37.03
CA MET A 256 9.05 -29.62 36.12
C MET A 256 8.28 -30.61 35.24
N ALA A 257 7.51 -30.07 34.31
CA ALA A 257 6.98 -30.80 33.15
C ALA A 257 6.86 -29.89 31.91
N GLU A 258 7.90 -29.09 31.67
CA GLU A 258 8.23 -28.70 30.29
C GLU A 258 8.37 -29.97 29.42
N LEU A 259 8.11 -29.81 28.11
CA LEU A 259 8.66 -30.67 27.07
C LEU A 259 8.31 -32.18 27.15
N ARG A 260 7.05 -32.51 27.44
CA ARG A 260 6.42 -33.74 26.90
C ARG A 260 5.00 -33.47 26.39
N ALA A 261 4.65 -33.76 25.14
CA ALA A 261 5.50 -34.11 23.99
C ALA A 261 4.75 -33.80 22.69
N THR A 262 5.43 -33.94 21.56
CA THR A 262 4.91 -34.30 20.22
C THR A 262 3.40 -34.09 19.97
N THR A 263 2.99 -33.09 19.19
CA THR A 263 3.05 -33.12 17.71
C THR A 263 2.47 -34.39 17.08
N GLU A 264 1.18 -34.37 16.79
CA GLU A 264 0.60 -34.97 15.58
C GLU A 264 -0.60 -34.07 15.22
N ALA A 265 -0.55 -33.28 14.15
CA ALA A 265 -0.43 -33.63 12.73
C ALA A 265 -1.74 -34.18 12.16
N GLU A 266 -2.49 -33.29 11.49
CA GLU A 266 -2.97 -33.52 10.14
C GLU A 266 -3.19 -32.13 9.50
N LEU A 267 -2.29 -31.72 8.62
CA LEU A 267 -2.35 -31.96 7.17
C LEU A 267 -3.61 -31.28 6.60
N SER A 268 -3.49 -30.00 6.23
CA SER A 268 -2.99 -29.59 4.91
C SER A 268 -3.87 -30.11 3.77
N ASP A 269 -4.87 -29.32 3.40
CA ASP A 269 -5.52 -29.48 2.10
C ASP A 269 -5.18 -28.30 1.19
N LEU A 270 -4.51 -28.64 0.09
CA LEU A 270 -4.42 -27.89 -1.17
C LEU A 270 -3.98 -26.41 -1.09
N ARG A 271 -2.71 -26.22 -0.68
CA ARG A 271 -1.80 -25.34 -1.44
C ARG A 271 -1.61 -25.89 -2.87
N ALA A 272 -2.63 -25.75 -3.72
CA ALA A 272 -2.62 -26.12 -5.13
C ALA A 272 -3.75 -25.38 -5.87
N LYS A 273 -3.54 -24.68 -6.99
CA LYS A 273 -2.32 -24.36 -7.77
C LYS A 273 -2.31 -22.83 -7.99
N HIS A 274 -1.20 -22.12 -7.84
CA HIS A 274 0.01 -22.13 -8.68
C HIS A 274 -0.27 -21.65 -10.13
N ASN A 275 0.24 -20.45 -10.43
CA ASN A 275 0.58 -19.90 -11.74
C ASN A 275 -0.38 -20.14 -12.92
N ASP A 276 -1.28 -19.17 -13.19
CA ASP A 276 -1.85 -18.99 -14.53
C ASP A 276 -2.28 -17.54 -14.85
N SER A 277 -1.41 -16.56 -14.53
CA SER A 277 -1.53 -15.17 -15.01
C SER A 277 -0.20 -14.56 -15.49
N LEU A 278 0.79 -15.41 -15.81
CA LEU A 278 2.12 -15.02 -16.31
C LEU A 278 2.36 -15.45 -17.77
N ALA A 279 1.30 -15.87 -18.48
CA ALA A 279 1.37 -16.39 -19.86
C ALA A 279 0.66 -15.53 -20.93
N GLN A 280 -0.09 -14.50 -20.53
CA GLN A 280 -0.74 -13.52 -21.40
C GLN A 280 -0.57 -12.15 -20.71
N GLN A 281 0.24 -11.20 -21.20
CA GLN A 281 0.28 -10.70 -22.57
C GLN A 281 1.72 -10.58 -23.12
N ARG A 282 2.40 -11.70 -23.32
CA ARG A 282 3.69 -11.75 -24.05
C ARG A 282 3.47 -11.67 -25.58
N ALA A 283 2.59 -10.75 -25.99
CA ALA A 283 2.05 -10.56 -27.34
C ALA A 283 2.09 -9.08 -27.76
N ALA A 284 3.13 -8.37 -27.32
CA ALA A 284 3.44 -6.99 -27.67
C ALA A 284 4.84 -6.89 -28.33
N ALA A 285 5.25 -7.96 -29.01
CA ALA A 285 6.54 -8.07 -29.69
C ALA A 285 6.32 -8.64 -31.11
N GLU A 286 7.15 -8.19 -32.06
CA GLU A 286 7.41 -8.86 -33.35
C GLU A 286 6.31 -8.84 -34.45
N GLU A 287 5.44 -7.82 -34.54
CA GLU A 287 4.58 -7.60 -35.73
C GLU A 287 4.59 -6.17 -36.33
N GLN A 288 5.75 -5.49 -36.34
CA GLN A 288 5.98 -4.31 -37.21
C GLN A 288 7.34 -4.30 -37.94
N THR A 289 8.14 -5.37 -37.85
CA THR A 289 9.55 -5.37 -38.32
C THR A 289 9.95 -6.59 -39.17
N ARG A 290 9.11 -6.98 -40.14
CA ARG A 290 9.48 -7.39 -41.53
C ARG A 290 8.20 -7.40 -42.37
N ALA A 291 8.05 -6.74 -43.52
CA ALA A 291 8.89 -6.64 -44.73
C ALA A 291 8.81 -7.87 -45.66
N LEU A 292 8.74 -7.61 -46.98
CA LEU A 292 8.91 -8.48 -48.17
C LEU A 292 7.72 -9.30 -48.77
N ALA A 293 7.15 -8.74 -49.87
CA ALA A 293 6.56 -9.38 -51.13
C ALA A 293 6.46 -8.33 -52.37
N ALA A 294 6.97 -8.51 -53.69
CA ALA A 294 7.47 -7.46 -54.80
C ALA A 294 7.81 -7.69 -56.49
N ALA A 295 8.38 -6.75 -57.57
CA ALA A 295 8.96 -6.74 -59.20
C ALA A 295 9.53 -5.48 -60.39
N GLY A 296 10.21 -5.49 -61.74
CA GLY A 296 10.52 -4.43 -63.09
C GLY A 296 11.72 -4.25 -64.44
N ASP A 297 11.76 -3.51 -65.77
CA ASP A 297 12.82 -3.32 -67.13
C ASP A 297 12.92 -2.24 -68.61
N GLU A 298 13.89 -2.11 -69.77
CA GLU A 298 13.95 -1.41 -71.37
C GLU A 298 14.97 -0.37 -72.48
N GLN A 299 15.60 -0.49 -73.86
CA GLN A 299 15.82 0.41 -75.35
C GLN A 299 17.14 1.04 -76.43
N VAL A 300 17.20 1.46 -77.89
CA VAL A 300 18.05 2.47 -79.04
C VAL A 300 18.73 2.38 -80.72
N ARG A 301 19.17 3.40 -81.75
CA ARG A 301 19.91 3.44 -83.32
C ARG A 301 20.56 4.70 -84.44
N GLN A 302 21.15 4.68 -85.85
CA GLN A 302 21.95 5.75 -86.94
C GLN A 302 22.33 5.79 -88.72
N ILE A 303 23.04 6.76 -89.65
CA ILE A 303 23.48 6.86 -91.31
C ILE A 303 24.41 8.04 -92.32
N VAL A 304 24.98 8.05 -93.72
CA VAL A 304 25.77 9.15 -94.80
C VAL A 304 26.40 9.04 -96.49
N ALA A 305 26.89 10.04 -97.52
CA ALA A 305 27.64 10.03 -99.07
C ALA A 305 28.20 11.28 -100.23
N GLU A 306 28.99 11.21 -101.52
CA GLU A 306 29.23 12.06 -103.01
C GLU A 306 30.62 12.59 -104.00
N ALA A 307 30.77 13.04 -105.43
CA ALA A 307 31.98 13.70 -106.45
C ALA A 307 32.05 14.19 -108.17
N GLU A 308 33.06 14.90 -109.01
CA GLU A 308 33.27 15.46 -110.60
C GLU A 308 34.57 16.07 -111.71
N VAL A 309 34.92 17.37 -112.36
CA VAL A 309 35.41 17.92 -113.91
C VAL A 309 36.76 18.68 -114.83
N ALA A 310 37.18 20.03 -115.27
CA ALA A 310 38.56 20.85 -115.68
C ALA A 310 38.70 22.40 -115.33
N ALA A 311 37.57 23.06 -115.36
CA ALA A 311 36.97 23.23 -114.05
C ALA A 311 37.01 21.88 -113.25
N ALA A 312 38.23 21.36 -112.95
CA ALA A 312 38.84 20.14 -112.36
C ALA A 312 40.33 20.39 -112.12
N GLY A 313 40.87 21.54 -112.56
CA GLY A 313 41.36 22.46 -111.56
C GLY A 313 40.19 22.83 -110.65
N ILE A 314 39.44 23.87 -111.01
CA ILE A 314 38.38 24.49 -110.18
C ILE A 314 37.33 23.52 -109.60
N LYS A 315 36.99 22.39 -110.24
CA LYS A 315 36.04 21.41 -109.68
C LYS A 315 36.69 20.18 -109.07
N SER A 316 37.98 19.89 -109.26
CA SER A 316 38.71 18.95 -108.40
C SER A 316 39.09 19.71 -107.16
N GLU A 317 39.34 21.03 -107.24
CA GLU A 317 39.46 21.93 -106.11
C GLU A 317 38.10 22.17 -105.45
N ALA A 318 36.99 22.30 -106.18
CA ALA A 318 35.67 22.37 -105.56
C ALA A 318 35.18 21.01 -105.07
N GLU A 319 35.54 19.89 -105.69
CA GLU A 319 35.35 18.54 -105.11
C GLU A 319 36.26 18.35 -103.93
N GLN A 320 37.54 18.75 -103.95
CA GLN A 320 38.40 18.70 -102.77
C GLN A 320 37.75 19.55 -101.68
N LEU A 321 37.44 20.81 -101.95
CA LEU A 321 36.80 21.70 -100.97
C LEU A 321 35.44 21.18 -100.48
N LEU A 322 34.66 20.49 -101.30
CA LEU A 322 33.33 19.96 -100.97
C LEU A 322 33.40 18.55 -100.36
N VAL A 323 34.45 17.77 -100.63
CA VAL A 323 34.83 16.52 -99.94
C VAL A 323 35.44 16.85 -98.60
N ASP A 324 36.37 17.80 -98.52
CA ASP A 324 36.99 18.33 -97.32
C ASP A 324 35.94 19.04 -96.46
N ALA A 325 35.00 19.81 -97.03
CA ALA A 325 33.87 20.36 -96.28
C ALA A 325 32.87 19.26 -95.86
N LYS A 326 32.65 18.21 -96.65
CA LYS A 326 31.85 17.05 -96.21
C LYS A 326 32.57 16.22 -95.15
N GLN A 327 33.89 16.10 -95.19
CA GLN A 327 34.71 15.46 -94.18
C GLN A 327 34.69 16.30 -92.90
N ALA A 328 35.01 17.59 -92.96
CA ALA A 328 34.91 18.52 -91.84
C ALA A 328 33.48 18.60 -91.26
N ALA A 329 32.43 18.56 -92.08
CA ALA A 329 31.05 18.51 -91.61
C ALA A 329 30.67 17.14 -91.02
N ALA A 330 31.19 16.03 -91.55
CA ALA A 330 31.01 14.69 -90.99
C ALA A 330 31.80 14.50 -89.70
N GLU A 331 33.01 15.05 -89.60
CA GLU A 331 33.82 15.10 -88.39
C GLU A 331 33.20 16.02 -87.35
N LEU A 332 32.75 17.23 -87.72
CA LEU A 332 32.01 18.11 -86.81
C LEU A 332 30.73 17.45 -86.31
N ARG A 333 29.97 16.77 -87.19
CA ARG A 333 28.77 16.01 -86.83
C ARG A 333 29.10 14.80 -85.95
N ARG A 334 30.19 14.08 -86.22
CA ARG A 334 30.66 12.96 -85.38
C ARG A 334 31.15 13.45 -84.02
N ASN A 335 31.88 14.54 -83.97
CA ASN A 335 32.40 15.15 -82.75
C ASN A 335 31.25 15.73 -81.90
N ALA A 336 30.23 16.33 -82.53
CA ALA A 336 28.99 16.75 -81.88
C ALA A 336 28.16 15.55 -81.37
N GLN A 337 28.06 14.46 -82.15
CA GLN A 337 27.41 13.22 -81.73
C GLN A 337 28.14 12.56 -80.55
N ASN A 338 29.47 12.49 -80.60
CA ASN A 338 30.32 11.98 -79.51
C ASN A 338 30.17 12.85 -78.26
N ALA A 339 30.30 14.17 -78.38
CA ALA A 339 30.13 15.10 -77.24
C ALA A 339 28.70 15.04 -76.65
N ALA A 340 27.67 14.84 -77.47
CA ALA A 340 26.30 14.63 -76.99
C ALA A 340 26.11 13.25 -76.33
N ALA A 341 26.80 12.20 -76.80
CA ALA A 341 26.80 10.89 -76.16
C ALA A 341 27.57 10.91 -74.82
N GLU A 342 28.75 11.52 -74.78
CA GLU A 342 29.54 11.76 -73.56
C GLU A 342 28.76 12.60 -72.55
N MET A 343 28.06 13.65 -72.99
CA MET A 343 27.22 14.47 -72.11
C MET A 343 26.02 13.69 -71.54
N ARG A 344 25.40 12.80 -72.33
CA ARG A 344 24.34 11.90 -71.84
C ARG A 344 24.88 10.87 -70.85
N ASP A 345 25.96 10.17 -71.20
CA ASP A 345 26.63 9.20 -70.33
C ASP A 345 27.08 9.84 -68.99
N GLN A 346 27.62 11.06 -69.02
CA GLN A 346 27.93 11.83 -67.82
C GLN A 346 26.68 12.22 -67.02
N ALA A 347 25.60 12.62 -67.68
CA ALA A 347 24.34 12.98 -67.02
C ALA A 347 23.65 11.76 -66.39
N GLU A 348 23.64 10.61 -67.08
CA GLU A 348 23.11 9.34 -66.58
C GLU A 348 23.94 8.82 -65.39
N LYS A 349 25.28 8.87 -65.47
CA LYS A 349 26.17 8.55 -64.34
C LYS A 349 25.96 9.48 -63.14
N ALA A 350 25.79 10.78 -63.37
CA ALA A 350 25.49 11.74 -62.31
C ALA A 350 24.11 11.51 -61.68
N ALA A 351 23.08 11.23 -62.49
CA ALA A 351 21.74 10.90 -62.03
C ALA A 351 21.71 9.59 -61.22
N ALA A 352 22.40 8.55 -61.69
CA ALA A 352 22.55 7.28 -60.97
C ALA A 352 23.25 7.47 -59.61
N ALA A 353 24.35 8.23 -59.57
CA ALA A 353 25.05 8.54 -58.32
C ALA A 353 24.20 9.37 -57.33
N LEU A 354 23.39 10.31 -57.84
CA LEU A 354 22.45 11.09 -57.03
C LEU A 354 21.31 10.22 -56.48
N LEU A 355 20.73 9.33 -57.29
CA LEU A 355 19.68 8.40 -56.88
C LEU A 355 20.20 7.40 -55.83
N GLU A 356 21.42 6.87 -56.00
CA GLU A 356 22.00 5.94 -55.03
C GLU A 356 22.37 6.64 -53.72
N SER A 357 22.90 7.87 -53.78
CA SER A 357 23.11 8.70 -52.59
C SER A 357 21.79 9.03 -51.87
N ALA A 358 20.70 9.27 -52.61
CA ALA A 358 19.37 9.48 -52.04
C ALA A 358 18.80 8.21 -51.38
N ARG A 359 18.98 7.04 -52.00
CA ARG A 359 18.59 5.73 -51.44
C ARG A 359 19.34 5.41 -50.15
N LEU A 360 20.66 5.61 -50.14
CA LEU A 360 21.49 5.41 -48.93
C LEU A 360 21.03 6.32 -47.79
N ARG A 361 20.81 7.61 -48.05
CA ARG A 361 20.29 8.56 -47.05
C ARG A 361 18.88 8.21 -46.57
N LEU A 362 18.02 7.67 -47.43
CA LEU A 362 16.69 7.18 -47.05
C LEU A 362 16.81 5.98 -46.11
N ALA A 363 17.64 4.99 -46.45
CA ALA A 363 17.88 3.81 -45.63
C ALA A 363 18.53 4.17 -44.27
N GLU A 364 19.48 5.11 -44.24
CA GLU A 364 20.05 5.66 -43.00
C GLU A 364 18.98 6.36 -42.14
N ALA A 365 18.10 7.17 -42.74
CA ALA A 365 17.02 7.85 -42.04
C ALA A 365 15.94 6.90 -41.52
N GLU A 366 15.57 5.87 -42.29
CA GLU A 366 14.66 4.81 -41.86
C GLU A 366 15.25 3.97 -40.72
N SER A 367 16.53 3.58 -40.84
CA SER A 367 17.25 2.86 -39.79
C SER A 367 17.38 3.70 -38.53
N GLY A 368 17.69 4.99 -38.65
CA GLY A 368 17.73 5.94 -37.53
C GLY A 368 16.36 6.13 -36.88
N SER A 369 15.28 6.28 -37.67
CA SER A 369 13.92 6.39 -37.15
C SER A 369 13.49 5.10 -36.44
N ARG A 370 13.85 3.93 -36.96
CA ARG A 370 13.59 2.63 -36.31
C ARG A 370 14.34 2.52 -34.98
N LEU A 371 15.65 2.79 -34.96
CA LEU A 371 16.46 2.74 -33.75
C LEU A 371 15.96 3.72 -32.67
N VAL A 372 15.52 4.92 -33.06
CA VAL A 372 14.90 5.89 -32.14
C VAL A 372 13.60 5.33 -31.56
N ARG A 373 12.70 4.75 -32.39
CA ARG A 373 11.44 4.13 -31.92
C ARG A 373 11.69 2.93 -31.00
N GLU A 374 12.59 2.03 -31.38
CA GLU A 374 12.97 0.86 -30.57
C GLU A 374 13.53 1.30 -29.22
N ARG A 375 14.40 2.32 -29.20
CA ARG A 375 14.95 2.87 -27.94
C ARG A 375 13.90 3.61 -27.11
N THR A 376 12.99 4.38 -27.70
CA THR A 376 11.94 5.06 -26.92
C THR A 376 10.92 4.07 -26.37
N VAL A 377 10.52 3.05 -27.12
CA VAL A 377 9.65 1.96 -26.62
C VAL A 377 10.34 1.23 -25.47
N ALA A 378 11.60 0.80 -25.63
CA ALA A 378 12.35 0.14 -24.55
C ALA A 378 12.51 1.02 -23.30
N THR A 379 12.66 2.33 -23.47
CA THR A 379 12.73 3.29 -22.35
C THR A 379 11.37 3.44 -21.65
N ILE A 380 10.27 3.54 -22.41
CA ILE A 380 8.90 3.63 -21.88
C ILE A 380 8.54 2.34 -21.14
N GLU A 381 8.87 1.17 -21.68
CA GLU A 381 8.65 -0.11 -20.99
C GLU A 381 9.48 -0.24 -19.71
N ALA A 382 10.74 0.25 -19.70
CA ALA A 382 11.56 0.27 -18.48
C ALA A 382 10.91 1.17 -17.42
N MET A 383 10.59 2.42 -17.77
CA MET A 383 9.90 3.36 -16.86
C MET A 383 8.56 2.81 -16.36
N GLN A 384 7.79 2.10 -17.19
CA GLN A 384 6.55 1.44 -16.77
C GLN A 384 6.81 0.29 -15.79
N ARG A 385 7.81 -0.57 -16.03
CA ARG A 385 8.19 -1.64 -15.09
C ARG A 385 8.66 -1.07 -13.76
N ASP A 386 9.56 -0.10 -13.80
CA ASP A 386 10.15 0.53 -12.62
C ASP A 386 9.06 1.23 -11.78
N ALA A 387 8.19 2.03 -12.41
CA ALA A 387 7.06 2.65 -11.73
C ALA A 387 6.07 1.64 -11.15
N HIS A 388 5.87 0.48 -11.79
CA HIS A 388 4.93 -0.54 -11.31
C HIS A 388 5.51 -1.35 -10.14
N GLU A 389 6.81 -1.69 -10.17
CA GLU A 389 7.50 -2.30 -9.03
C GLU A 389 7.66 -1.31 -7.87
N GLN A 390 7.93 -0.03 -8.12
CA GLN A 390 7.98 1.01 -7.08
C GLN A 390 6.60 1.22 -6.44
N ALA A 391 5.52 1.32 -7.22
CA ALA A 391 4.16 1.39 -6.68
C ALA A 391 3.74 0.12 -5.92
N LYS A 392 4.30 -1.04 -6.27
CA LYS A 392 4.10 -2.33 -5.58
C LYS A 392 4.89 -2.38 -4.27
N ALA A 393 6.12 -1.87 -4.23
CA ALA A 393 6.92 -1.71 -3.02
C ALA A 393 6.25 -0.77 -2.01
N THR A 394 5.87 0.46 -2.43
CA THR A 394 5.16 1.41 -1.57
C THR A 394 3.81 0.89 -1.07
N ARG A 395 3.11 0.06 -1.87
CA ARG A 395 1.90 -0.65 -1.40
C ARG A 395 2.23 -1.71 -0.35
N ALA A 396 3.31 -2.48 -0.51
CA ALA A 396 3.74 -3.46 0.48
C ALA A 396 4.12 -2.78 1.81
N GLU A 397 4.96 -1.74 1.76
CA GLU A 397 5.35 -0.89 2.89
C GLU A 397 4.12 -0.32 3.61
N ALA A 398 3.17 0.25 2.88
CA ALA A 398 1.92 0.77 3.45
C ALA A 398 1.06 -0.33 4.09
N THR A 399 0.99 -1.54 3.52
CA THR A 399 0.27 -2.66 4.16
C THR A 399 0.99 -3.18 5.40
N GLU A 400 2.32 -3.18 5.43
CA GLU A 400 3.09 -3.58 6.62
C GLU A 400 2.91 -2.57 7.75
N ALA A 401 2.98 -1.26 7.46
CA ALA A 401 2.71 -0.19 8.42
C ALA A 401 1.28 -0.30 9.00
N LEU A 402 0.27 -0.53 8.15
CA LEU A 402 -1.12 -0.72 8.59
C LEU A 402 -1.32 -2.01 9.43
N LEU A 403 -0.62 -3.09 9.11
CA LEU A 403 -0.65 -4.32 9.91
C LEU A 403 0.01 -4.10 11.29
N LYS A 404 1.14 -3.41 11.33
CA LYS A 404 1.84 -3.04 12.57
C LYS A 404 0.97 -2.13 13.44
N ALA A 405 0.46 -1.01 12.91
CA ALA A 405 -0.43 -0.11 13.64
C ALA A 405 -1.69 -0.81 14.17
N ARG A 406 -2.21 -1.81 13.43
CA ARG A 406 -3.31 -2.66 13.89
C ARG A 406 -2.92 -3.59 15.03
N ALA A 407 -1.72 -4.17 15.00
CA ALA A 407 -1.19 -5.01 16.08
C ALA A 407 -0.93 -4.17 17.35
N ASP A 408 -0.27 -3.02 17.21
CA ASP A 408 -0.01 -2.07 18.31
C ASP A 408 -1.34 -1.63 18.96
N ALA A 409 -2.35 -1.29 18.15
CA ALA A 409 -3.70 -0.96 18.64
C ALA A 409 -4.46 -2.16 19.22
N GLN A 410 -4.12 -3.41 18.89
CA GLN A 410 -4.65 -4.60 19.57
C GLN A 410 -3.97 -4.83 20.92
N GLU A 411 -2.66 -4.62 21.01
CA GLU A 411 -1.90 -4.70 22.26
C GLU A 411 -2.36 -3.65 23.28
N VAL A 412 -2.59 -2.39 22.84
CA VAL A 412 -3.16 -1.34 23.70
C VAL A 412 -4.54 -1.73 24.22
N ARG A 413 -5.43 -2.27 23.37
CA ARG A 413 -6.76 -2.75 23.81
C ARG A 413 -6.65 -3.90 24.81
N ALA A 414 -5.73 -4.85 24.59
CA ALA A 414 -5.50 -5.96 25.51
C ALA A 414 -5.02 -5.46 26.89
N LYS A 415 -4.07 -4.51 26.92
CA LYS A 415 -3.61 -3.87 28.18
C LYS A 415 -4.73 -3.11 28.88
N SER A 416 -5.56 -2.35 28.17
CA SER A 416 -6.72 -1.68 28.75
C SER A 416 -7.76 -2.66 29.32
N HIS A 417 -7.98 -3.78 28.65
CA HIS A 417 -8.82 -4.86 29.20
C HIS A 417 -8.20 -5.50 30.45
N GLU A 418 -6.91 -5.79 30.46
CA GLU A 418 -6.22 -6.34 31.64
C GLU A 418 -6.31 -5.40 32.86
N VAL A 419 -6.14 -4.08 32.65
CA VAL A 419 -6.28 -3.07 33.70
C VAL A 419 -7.72 -2.99 34.22
N THR A 420 -8.73 -3.05 33.34
CA THR A 420 -10.14 -3.03 33.77
C THR A 420 -10.59 -4.31 34.46
N GLU A 421 -10.10 -5.49 34.06
CA GLU A 421 -10.35 -6.75 34.77
C GLU A 421 -9.63 -6.82 36.12
N ARG A 422 -8.40 -6.29 36.23
CA ARG A 422 -7.71 -6.13 37.52
C ARG A 422 -8.53 -5.25 38.48
N ALA A 423 -9.00 -4.09 38.01
CA ALA A 423 -9.86 -3.21 38.80
C ALA A 423 -11.18 -3.90 39.21
N ARG A 424 -11.81 -4.69 38.32
CA ARG A 424 -13.01 -5.48 38.64
C ARG A 424 -12.75 -6.53 39.72
N ALA A 425 -11.63 -7.26 39.64
CA ALA A 425 -11.26 -8.26 40.64
C ALA A 425 -10.94 -7.64 42.02
N GLU A 426 -10.31 -6.45 42.05
CA GLU A 426 -10.11 -5.67 43.27
C GLU A 426 -11.45 -5.22 43.87
N VAL A 427 -12.39 -4.72 43.06
CA VAL A 427 -13.74 -4.35 43.49
C VAL A 427 -14.53 -5.55 44.01
N GLU A 428 -14.45 -6.71 43.35
CA GLU A 428 -15.12 -7.93 43.84
C GLU A 428 -14.51 -8.39 45.18
N THR A 429 -13.19 -8.30 45.33
CA THR A 429 -12.50 -8.61 46.59
C THR A 429 -12.95 -7.66 47.72
N LEU A 430 -13.12 -6.37 47.43
CA LEU A 430 -13.65 -5.39 48.38
C LEU A 430 -15.15 -5.63 48.68
N ALA A 431 -15.94 -6.06 47.70
CA ALA A 431 -17.36 -6.40 47.87
C ALA A 431 -17.56 -7.66 48.74
N ARG A 432 -16.81 -8.75 48.46
CA ARG A 432 -16.79 -9.95 49.32
C ARG A 432 -16.39 -9.59 50.75
N ARG A 433 -15.34 -8.76 50.92
CA ARG A 433 -14.91 -8.27 52.24
C ARG A 433 -15.97 -7.42 52.94
N ARG A 434 -16.74 -6.60 52.22
CA ARG A 434 -17.91 -5.86 52.74
C ARG A 434 -18.99 -6.82 53.23
N ASP A 435 -19.23 -7.91 52.51
CA ASP A 435 -20.32 -8.83 52.83
C ASP A 435 -19.97 -9.85 53.93
N ASP A 436 -18.72 -10.30 54.03
CA ASP A 436 -18.19 -10.96 55.24
C ASP A 436 -18.37 -10.07 56.48
N ILE A 437 -18.08 -8.77 56.33
CA ILE A 437 -18.26 -7.76 57.37
C ILE A 437 -19.75 -7.58 57.74
N ASN A 438 -20.64 -7.56 56.75
CA ASN A 438 -22.09 -7.49 56.98
C ASN A 438 -22.63 -8.78 57.64
N GLU A 439 -22.08 -9.95 57.33
CA GLU A 439 -22.44 -11.20 58.02
C GLU A 439 -21.96 -11.20 59.47
N GLN A 440 -20.75 -10.68 59.73
CA GLN A 440 -20.25 -10.46 61.08
C GLN A 440 -21.15 -9.49 61.88
N LEU A 441 -21.68 -8.43 61.27
CA LEU A 441 -22.71 -7.59 61.88
C LEU A 441 -23.99 -8.39 62.19
N GLY A 442 -24.50 -9.16 61.24
CA GLY A 442 -25.72 -9.96 61.42
C GLY A 442 -25.58 -10.95 62.58
N ARG A 443 -24.44 -11.65 62.65
CA ARG A 443 -24.10 -12.56 63.76
C ARG A 443 -23.97 -11.82 65.09
N LEU A 444 -23.30 -10.67 65.14
CA LEU A 444 -23.19 -9.86 66.35
C LEU A 444 -24.56 -9.33 66.81
N SER A 445 -25.40 -8.85 65.89
CA SER A 445 -26.77 -8.42 66.19
C SER A 445 -27.62 -9.55 66.75
N GLY A 446 -27.57 -10.74 66.13
CA GLY A 446 -28.27 -11.93 66.62
C GLY A 446 -27.77 -12.43 67.98
N VAL A 447 -26.47 -12.27 68.28
CA VAL A 447 -25.92 -12.56 69.62
C VAL A 447 -26.40 -11.54 70.67
N ILE A 448 -26.48 -10.25 70.33
CA ILE A 448 -27.02 -9.21 71.23
C ILE A 448 -28.51 -9.47 71.49
N GLU A 449 -29.27 -9.89 70.47
CA GLU A 449 -30.69 -10.22 70.58
C GLU A 449 -30.93 -11.52 71.36
N ALA A 450 -30.11 -12.55 71.16
CA ALA A 450 -30.15 -13.79 71.96
C ALA A 450 -29.71 -13.61 73.42
N LEU A 451 -28.90 -12.58 73.72
CA LEU A 451 -28.56 -12.15 75.08
C LEU A 451 -29.59 -11.19 75.69
N ALA A 452 -30.55 -10.68 74.90
CA ALA A 452 -31.64 -9.85 75.38
C ALA A 452 -32.80 -10.74 75.86
N VAL A 453 -32.99 -10.81 77.18
CA VAL A 453 -34.08 -11.61 77.79
C VAL A 453 -35.45 -11.09 77.31
N PRO A 454 -36.39 -11.97 76.88
CA PRO A 454 -37.74 -11.57 76.49
C PRO A 454 -38.48 -10.88 77.63
N GLY A 455 -38.67 -9.56 77.52
CA GLY A 455 -39.29 -8.72 78.55
C GLY A 455 -39.05 -7.21 78.39
N ALA A 456 -38.01 -6.80 77.68
CA ALA A 456 -37.79 -5.39 77.34
C ALA A 456 -38.82 -4.91 76.29
N ALA A 457 -39.53 -3.81 76.58
CA ALA A 457 -40.60 -3.31 75.73
C ALA A 457 -40.09 -2.72 74.40
N GLN A 458 -40.86 -2.95 73.32
CA GLN A 458 -40.61 -2.35 72.01
C GLN A 458 -40.85 -0.83 72.06
N ILE A 459 -39.82 -0.05 71.73
CA ILE A 459 -39.94 1.40 71.54
C ILE A 459 -40.09 1.67 70.04
N ASP A 460 -41.32 1.99 69.61
CA ASP A 460 -41.64 2.33 68.23
C ASP A 460 -41.00 3.67 67.83
N HIS A 461 -40.10 3.63 66.84
CA HIS A 461 -39.34 4.79 66.37
C HIS A 461 -39.73 5.14 64.94
N LYS A 462 -40.72 6.03 64.80
CA LYS A 462 -41.05 6.65 63.51
C LYS A 462 -39.83 7.40 62.95
N PRO A 463 -39.45 7.20 61.68
CA PRO A 463 -38.38 7.98 61.05
C PRO A 463 -38.87 9.39 60.73
N ASN A 464 -38.17 10.42 61.21
CA ASN A 464 -38.43 11.79 60.80
C ASN A 464 -37.84 12.03 59.40
N ARG A 465 -38.58 12.68 58.49
CA ARG A 465 -38.28 12.69 57.04
C ARG A 465 -38.16 14.11 56.48
N GLU A 466 -37.20 14.88 57.01
CA GLU A 466 -37.00 16.30 56.67
C GLU A 466 -35.50 16.66 56.49
N GLU A 467 -34.83 16.10 55.48
CA GLU A 467 -33.49 16.59 55.05
C GLU A 467 -33.11 16.05 53.64
N SER A 468 -33.87 16.44 52.59
CA SER A 468 -33.66 15.90 51.22
C SER A 468 -33.90 16.90 50.06
N GLU A 469 -33.99 18.20 50.33
CA GLU A 469 -34.36 19.23 49.32
C GLU A 469 -33.40 20.43 49.29
N ARG A 470 -32.07 20.21 49.31
CA ARG A 470 -31.09 21.32 49.15
C ARG A 470 -30.01 21.15 48.09
N ASP A 471 -29.64 19.93 47.70
CA ASP A 471 -28.57 19.71 46.71
C ASP A 471 -29.07 19.52 45.27
N ALA A 472 -30.33 19.88 45.00
CA ALA A 472 -30.95 19.81 43.65
C ALA A 472 -30.75 21.10 42.82
N ALA A 473 -29.72 21.91 43.12
CA ALA A 473 -29.51 23.21 42.50
C ALA A 473 -28.03 23.63 42.43
N HIS A 474 -27.18 22.88 41.70
CA HIS A 474 -25.92 23.36 41.08
C HIS A 474 -25.39 22.35 40.04
N SER A 475 -26.06 22.25 38.88
CA SER A 475 -25.55 21.67 37.61
C SER A 475 -26.41 22.18 36.46
#